data_AF-A0A427G8G0-F1
#
_entry.id   AF-A0A427G8G0-F1
#
_cell.length_a   1.000
_cell.length_b   1.000
_cell.length_c   1.000
_cell.angle_alpha   90.00
_cell.angle_beta   90.00
_cell.angle_gamma   90.00
#
_symmetry.space_group_name_H-M   'P 1'
#
loop_
_entity.id
_entity.type
_entity.pdbx_description
1 polymer ?
#
loop_
_entity_poly.entity_id
_entity_poly.type
_entity_poly.pdbx_seq_one_letter_code
_entity_poly.pdbx_strand_id
1 'polypeptide(L)'
;MKVTNNSKAPQGVHTVNGVVFLLPGQSRDLELTEPGHKQASRLDFLKVSGAAPKAEAGEDGREALFAKLKALGVEAGKNSSVKTLQEKLAEAEAKADAKAKEDIIAKLTEKGVAVGDDVTLEELQAELAKHQ
;
A
#
# COMPACT_ATOMS: atom_id res chain seq x y z
N MET A 1 -25.00 -9.50 -1.95
CA MET A 1 -25.39 -8.23 -1.27
C MET A 1 -26.43 -7.53 -2.15
N LYS A 2 -27.49 -6.96 -1.57
CA LYS A 2 -28.62 -6.47 -2.35
C LYS A 2 -28.47 -4.99 -2.66
N VAL A 3 -28.53 -4.63 -3.94
CA VAL A 3 -28.47 -3.23 -4.39
C VAL A 3 -29.78 -2.87 -5.07
N THR A 4 -30.36 -1.74 -4.65
CA THR A 4 -31.62 -1.22 -5.17
C THR A 4 -31.41 0.15 -5.77
N ASN A 5 -31.83 0.34 -7.01
CA ASN A 5 -31.83 1.66 -7.66
C ASN A 5 -33.15 2.38 -7.39
N ASN A 6 -33.10 3.47 -6.63
CA ASN A 6 -34.23 4.35 -6.33
C ASN A 6 -34.24 5.62 -7.21
N SER A 7 -33.28 5.77 -8.13
CA SER A 7 -33.27 6.89 -9.07
C SER A 7 -34.29 6.69 -10.21
N LYS A 8 -34.58 7.78 -10.93
CA LYS A 8 -35.42 7.76 -12.15
C LYS A 8 -34.66 7.33 -13.41
N ALA A 9 -33.37 7.01 -13.30
CA ALA A 9 -32.49 6.67 -14.41
C ALA A 9 -31.82 5.30 -14.19
N PRO A 10 -31.37 4.60 -15.25
CA PRO A 10 -30.56 3.41 -15.08
C PRO A 10 -29.23 3.77 -14.40
N GLN A 11 -28.85 3.01 -13.38
CA GLN A 11 -27.59 3.21 -12.64
C GLN A 11 -26.64 2.06 -12.87
N GLY A 12 -25.40 2.39 -13.24
CA GLY A 12 -24.31 1.42 -13.34
C GLY A 12 -23.72 1.14 -11.97
N VAL A 13 -23.68 -0.14 -11.59
CA VAL A 13 -23.08 -0.59 -10.33
C VAL A 13 -21.88 -1.48 -10.65
N HIS A 14 -20.72 -1.14 -10.07
CA HIS A 14 -19.49 -1.91 -10.26
C HIS A 14 -19.51 -3.17 -9.41
N THR A 15 -19.56 -4.31 -10.08
CA THR A 15 -19.54 -5.66 -9.49
C THR A 15 -18.21 -6.35 -9.79
N VAL A 16 -17.97 -7.50 -9.16
CA VAL A 16 -16.75 -8.32 -9.42
C VAL A 16 -16.64 -8.75 -10.89
N ASN A 17 -17.79 -8.98 -11.53
CA ASN A 17 -17.88 -9.43 -12.92
C ASN A 17 -18.02 -8.28 -13.95
N GLY A 18 -17.85 -7.02 -13.51
CA GLY A 18 -17.98 -5.83 -14.34
C GLY A 18 -19.14 -4.91 -13.94
N VAL A 19 -19.57 -4.02 -14.83
CA VAL A 19 -20.63 -3.04 -14.54
C VAL A 19 -22.00 -3.65 -14.83
N VAL A 20 -22.84 -3.74 -13.81
CA VAL A 20 -24.23 -4.17 -13.94
C VAL A 20 -25.14 -2.95 -13.86
N PHE A 21 -25.98 -2.77 -14.88
CA PHE A 21 -26.98 -1.71 -14.88
C PHE A 21 -28.24 -2.17 -14.14
N LEU A 22 -28.68 -1.37 -13.17
CA LEU A 22 -29.95 -1.50 -12.48
C LEU A 22 -30.94 -0.49 -13.07
N LEU A 23 -32.10 -0.97 -13.51
CA LEU A 23 -33.19 -0.09 -13.94
C LEU A 23 -33.83 0.65 -12.75
N PRO A 24 -34.56 1.75 -12.99
CA PRO A 24 -35.31 2.45 -11.94
C PRO A 24 -36.22 1.51 -11.15
N GLY A 25 -36.12 1.51 -9.82
CA GLY A 25 -36.88 0.64 -8.92
C GLY A 25 -36.38 -0.81 -8.83
N GLN A 26 -35.39 -1.20 -9.63
CA GLN A 26 -34.91 -2.58 -9.67
C GLN A 26 -33.99 -2.87 -8.47
N SER A 27 -34.23 -4.02 -7.84
CA SER A 27 -33.35 -4.61 -6.83
C SER A 27 -32.66 -5.84 -7.42
N ARG A 28 -31.35 -5.98 -7.26
CA ARG A 28 -30.64 -7.23 -7.55
C ARG A 28 -29.63 -7.56 -6.47
N ASP A 29 -29.45 -8.86 -6.24
CA ASP A 29 -28.33 -9.37 -5.49
C ASP A 29 -27.11 -9.39 -6.40
N LEU A 30 -26.13 -8.56 -6.03
CA LEU A 30 -24.87 -8.40 -6.73
C LEU A 30 -23.74 -8.71 -5.78
N GLU A 31 -22.59 -9.05 -6.32
CA GLU A 31 -21.34 -9.09 -5.58
C GLU A 31 -20.57 -7.82 -5.94
N LEU A 32 -20.51 -6.86 -5.01
CA LEU A 32 -19.78 -5.62 -5.25
C LEU A 32 -18.31 -5.79 -4.86
N THR A 33 -17.45 -5.11 -5.60
CA THR A 33 -16.10 -4.83 -5.14
C THR A 33 -16.16 -3.79 -4.01
N GLU A 34 -15.14 -3.72 -3.17
CA GLU A 34 -15.04 -2.68 -2.13
C GLU A 34 -15.22 -1.24 -2.63
N PRO A 35 -14.53 -0.79 -3.70
CA PRO A 35 -14.78 0.55 -4.26
C PRO A 35 -16.22 0.68 -4.78
N GLY A 36 -16.77 -0.38 -5.38
CA GLY A 36 -18.16 -0.43 -5.84
C GLY A 36 -19.16 -0.27 -4.69
N HIS A 37 -18.93 -0.91 -3.55
CA HIS A 37 -19.74 -0.77 -2.34
C HIS A 37 -19.62 0.64 -1.74
N LYS A 38 -18.40 1.18 -1.63
CA LYS A 38 -18.15 2.53 -1.08
C LYS A 38 -18.81 3.61 -1.95
N GLN A 39 -18.72 3.48 -3.27
CA GLN A 39 -19.37 4.39 -4.19
C GLN A 39 -20.89 4.25 -4.13
N ALA A 40 -21.42 3.02 -4.19
CA ALA A 40 -22.87 2.79 -4.14
C ALA A 40 -23.49 3.25 -2.81
N SER A 41 -22.80 3.07 -1.69
CA SER A 41 -23.28 3.49 -0.35
C SER A 41 -23.22 5.01 -0.13
N ARG A 42 -22.44 5.74 -0.93
CA ARG A 42 -22.36 7.20 -0.89
C ARG A 42 -23.45 7.90 -1.69
N LEU A 43 -24.15 7.16 -2.56
CA LEU A 43 -25.13 7.72 -3.46
C LEU A 43 -26.52 7.51 -2.86
N ASP A 44 -27.21 8.60 -2.50
CA ASP A 44 -28.52 8.54 -1.84
C ASP A 44 -29.60 7.80 -2.65
N PHE A 45 -29.41 7.73 -3.97
CA PHE A 45 -30.31 7.05 -4.88
C PHE A 45 -30.03 5.54 -5.04
N LEU A 46 -28.96 5.01 -4.45
CA LEU A 46 -28.66 3.58 -4.39
C LEU A 46 -28.79 3.08 -2.95
N LYS A 47 -29.72 2.15 -2.73
CA LYS A 47 -29.85 1.48 -1.43
C LYS A 47 -29.10 0.16 -1.47
N VAL A 48 -27.99 0.08 -0.75
CA VAL A 48 -27.23 -1.16 -0.55
C VAL A 48 -27.66 -1.78 0.77
N SER A 49 -27.99 -3.07 0.76
CA SER A 49 -28.41 -3.84 1.93
C SER A 49 -27.59 -5.14 1.99
N GLY A 50 -26.78 -5.26 3.02
CA GLY A 50 -25.83 -6.35 3.22
C GLY A 50 -24.58 -5.85 3.93
N ALA A 51 -23.82 -6.77 4.51
CA ALA A 51 -22.50 -6.43 5.04
C ALA A 51 -21.60 -5.95 3.91
N ALA A 52 -20.84 -4.88 4.15
CA ALA A 52 -19.79 -4.45 3.24
C ALA A 52 -18.86 -5.64 2.99
N PRO A 53 -18.46 -5.92 1.72
CA PRO A 53 -17.36 -6.84 1.48
C PRO A 53 -16.18 -6.33 2.30
N LYS A 54 -15.65 -7.19 3.18
CA LYS A 54 -14.59 -6.82 4.09
C LYS A 54 -13.38 -6.46 3.24
N ALA A 55 -13.06 -5.18 3.25
CA ALA A 55 -11.84 -4.65 2.69
C ALA A 55 -10.66 -5.39 3.32
N GLU A 56 -9.86 -6.07 2.52
CA GLU A 56 -8.42 -5.93 2.72
C GLU A 56 -8.12 -4.51 2.23
N ALA A 57 -7.74 -3.67 3.19
CA ALA A 57 -7.87 -2.24 3.16
C ALA A 57 -7.42 -1.61 1.83
N GLY A 58 -8.30 -0.87 1.18
CA GLY A 58 -7.93 0.19 0.23
C GLY A 58 -7.10 1.33 0.84
N GLU A 59 -6.62 1.17 2.08
CA GLU A 59 -5.66 2.00 2.80
C GLU A 59 -4.29 1.28 2.97
N ASP A 60 -4.18 -0.02 2.66
CA ASP A 60 -2.99 -0.86 2.88
C ASP A 60 -1.73 -0.26 2.25
N GLY A 61 -1.80 0.27 1.04
CA GLY A 61 -0.62 0.85 0.39
C GLY A 61 -0.09 2.10 1.10
N ARG A 62 -0.98 2.97 1.58
CA ARG A 62 -0.59 4.25 2.21
C ARG A 62 -0.25 4.05 3.68
N GLU A 63 -1.08 3.30 4.40
CA GLU A 63 -0.85 2.96 5.80
C GLU A 63 0.38 2.07 5.96
N ALA A 64 0.63 1.10 5.06
CA ALA A 64 1.88 0.34 5.09
C ALA A 64 3.10 1.24 4.86
N LEU A 65 3.02 2.22 3.94
CA LEU A 65 4.11 3.18 3.76
C LEU A 65 4.33 4.03 5.02
N PHE A 66 3.26 4.50 5.68
CA PHE A 66 3.39 5.20 6.96
C PHE A 66 3.97 4.30 8.06
N ALA A 67 3.56 3.04 8.13
CA ALA A 67 4.06 2.09 9.11
C ALA A 67 5.56 1.83 8.90
N LYS A 68 5.99 1.62 7.64
CA LYS A 68 7.41 1.46 7.28
C LYS A 68 8.22 2.72 7.57
N LEU A 69 7.72 3.90 7.18
CA LEU A 69 8.35 5.19 7.48
C LEU A 69 8.52 5.38 8.99
N LYS A 70 7.48 5.08 9.78
CA LYS A 70 7.51 5.15 11.23
C LYS A 70 8.49 4.15 11.85
N ALA A 71 8.59 2.93 11.30
CA ALA A 71 9.57 1.94 11.71
C ALA A 71 11.01 2.41 11.45
N LEU A 72 11.22 3.17 10.37
CA LEU A 72 12.49 3.84 10.06
C LEU A 72 12.69 5.16 10.81
N GLY A 73 11.76 5.55 11.69
CA GLY A 73 11.82 6.79 12.47
C GLY A 73 11.50 8.07 11.68
N VAL A 74 10.91 7.95 10.49
CA VAL A 74 10.55 9.08 9.62
C VAL A 74 9.08 9.43 9.80
N GLU A 75 8.81 10.64 10.28
CA GLU A 75 7.46 11.17 10.35
C GLU A 75 7.03 11.77 9.00
N ALA A 76 5.94 11.24 8.46
CA ALA A 76 5.27 11.82 7.30
C ALA A 76 3.93 12.46 7.69
N GLY A 77 3.56 13.52 6.99
CA GLY A 77 2.30 14.21 7.25
C GLY A 77 1.12 13.33 6.83
N LYS A 78 0.07 13.26 7.66
CA LYS A 78 -1.11 12.43 7.38
C LYS A 78 -1.77 12.72 6.02
N ASN A 79 -1.57 13.92 5.47
CA ASN A 79 -2.08 14.35 4.16
C ASN A 79 -1.09 14.15 2.98
N SER A 80 0.11 13.62 3.22
CA SER A 80 1.11 13.36 2.16
C SER A 80 0.59 12.37 1.12
N SER A 81 0.79 12.67 -0.17
CA SER A 81 0.42 11.76 -1.26
C SER A 81 1.27 10.48 -1.20
N VAL A 82 0.76 9.38 -1.78
CA VAL A 82 1.46 8.09 -1.84
C VAL A 82 2.86 8.24 -2.46
N LYS A 83 2.97 9.03 -3.53
CA LYS A 83 4.27 9.34 -4.17
C LYS A 83 5.27 9.93 -3.18
N THR A 84 4.87 10.95 -2.40
CA THR A 84 5.75 11.56 -1.39
C THR A 84 6.13 10.60 -0.27
N LEU A 85 5.23 9.70 0.14
CA LEU A 85 5.54 8.68 1.14
C LEU A 85 6.55 7.66 0.60
N GLN A 86 6.43 7.25 -0.65
CA GLN A 86 7.40 6.37 -1.31
C GLN A 86 8.77 7.03 -1.46
N GLU A 87 8.82 8.30 -1.86
CA GLU A 87 10.08 9.05 -1.96
C GLU A 87 10.78 9.14 -0.60
N LYS A 88 10.06 9.52 0.46
CA LYS A 88 10.62 9.56 1.82
C LYS A 88 11.09 8.19 2.31
N LEU A 89 10.40 7.12 1.91
CA LEU A 89 10.73 5.77 2.32
C LEU A 89 12.02 5.31 1.63
N ALA A 90 12.13 5.56 0.33
CA ALA A 90 13.35 5.29 -0.43
C ALA A 90 14.55 6.10 0.10
N GLU A 91 14.36 7.37 0.46
CA GLU A 91 15.42 8.19 1.08
C GLU A 91 15.85 7.64 2.45
N ALA A 92 14.89 7.18 3.26
CA ALA A 92 15.17 6.61 4.57
C ALA A 92 15.90 5.26 4.46
N GLU A 93 15.43 4.40 3.56
CA GLU A 93 16.07 3.11 3.25
C GLU A 93 17.48 3.35 2.71
N ALA A 94 17.68 4.27 1.75
CA ALA A 94 19.01 4.58 1.21
C ALA A 94 19.99 5.09 2.29
N LYS A 95 19.52 5.89 3.25
CA LYS A 95 20.34 6.32 4.40
C LYS A 95 20.66 5.17 5.34
N ALA A 96 19.70 4.29 5.60
CA ALA A 96 19.92 3.09 6.41
C ALA A 96 20.92 2.14 5.73
N ASP A 97 20.80 1.96 4.42
CA ASP A 97 21.68 1.14 3.58
C ASP A 97 23.11 1.70 3.58
N ALA A 98 23.28 3.02 3.36
CA ALA A 98 24.58 3.67 3.42
C ALA A 98 25.23 3.50 4.81
N LYS A 99 24.48 3.75 5.88
CA LYS A 99 24.98 3.57 7.26
C LYS A 99 25.35 2.11 7.54
N ALA A 100 24.58 1.15 7.04
CA ALA A 100 24.88 -0.27 7.18
C ALA A 100 26.14 -0.66 6.39
N LYS A 101 26.32 -0.15 5.17
CA LYS A 101 27.57 -0.32 4.41
C LYS A 101 28.77 0.22 5.20
N GLU A 102 28.68 1.44 5.73
CA GLU A 102 29.76 2.02 6.54
C GLU A 102 30.09 1.19 7.79
N ASP A 103 29.08 0.72 8.54
CA ASP A 103 29.29 -0.13 9.72
C ASP A 103 29.96 -1.47 9.34
N ILE A 104 29.55 -2.08 8.22
CA ILE A 104 30.14 -3.33 7.73
C ILE A 104 31.56 -3.12 7.24
N ILE A 105 31.81 -2.05 6.48
CA ILE A 105 33.15 -1.68 6.01
C ILE A 105 34.07 -1.43 7.22
N ALA A 106 33.60 -0.72 8.25
CA ALA A 106 34.35 -0.51 9.47
C ALA A 106 34.74 -1.83 10.16
N LYS A 107 33.78 -2.77 10.27
CA LYS A 107 34.03 -4.12 10.84
C LYS A 107 34.98 -4.96 9.99
N LEU A 108 34.86 -4.91 8.66
CA LEU A 108 35.75 -5.61 7.74
C LEU A 108 37.17 -5.01 7.81
N THR A 109 37.27 -3.70 7.87
CA THR A 109 38.54 -2.97 8.01
C THR A 109 39.21 -3.30 9.34
N GLU A 110 38.45 -3.39 10.44
CA GLU A 110 38.97 -3.83 11.75
C GLU A 110 39.53 -5.26 11.71
N LYS A 111 38.94 -6.13 10.88
CA LYS A 111 39.43 -7.49 10.62
C LYS A 111 40.54 -7.55 9.57
N GLY A 112 40.98 -6.42 9.02
CA GLY A 112 42.06 -6.32 8.03
C GLY A 112 41.65 -6.58 6.59
N VAL A 113 40.35 -6.56 6.28
CA VAL A 113 39.80 -6.72 4.92
C VAL A 113 39.54 -5.34 4.33
N ALA A 114 40.30 -4.95 3.30
CA ALA A 114 40.07 -3.72 2.55
C ALA A 114 38.94 -3.94 1.53
N VAL A 115 37.88 -3.14 1.63
CA VAL A 115 36.76 -3.20 0.69
C VAL A 115 36.77 -2.00 -0.24
N GLY A 116 36.60 -2.23 -1.55
CA GLY A 116 36.58 -1.18 -2.56
C GLY A 116 35.23 -0.47 -2.65
N ASP A 117 35.20 0.77 -3.15
CA ASP A 117 34.01 1.62 -3.20
C ASP A 117 32.85 1.10 -4.10
N ASP A 118 33.11 0.08 -4.93
CA ASP A 118 32.14 -0.46 -5.91
C ASP A 118 31.32 -1.65 -5.38
N VAL A 119 31.50 -2.05 -4.12
CA VAL A 119 30.81 -3.22 -3.56
C VAL A 119 29.38 -2.93 -3.12
N THR A 120 28.50 -3.91 -3.33
CA THR A 120 27.09 -3.83 -2.90
C THR A 120 26.95 -4.14 -1.39
N LEU A 121 25.81 -3.73 -0.78
CA LEU A 121 25.53 -4.04 0.62
C LEU A 121 25.49 -5.56 0.86
N GLU A 122 24.96 -6.32 -0.10
CA GLU A 122 24.90 -7.78 -0.04
C GLU A 122 26.29 -8.41 -0.03
N GLU A 123 27.20 -7.96 -0.89
CA GLU A 123 28.58 -8.45 -0.93
C GLU A 123 29.34 -8.12 0.36
N LEU A 124 29.15 -6.90 0.88
CA LEU A 124 29.72 -6.48 2.16
C LEU A 124 29.23 -7.36 3.32
N GLN A 125 27.93 -7.61 3.40
CA GLN A 125 27.34 -8.47 4.42
C GLN A 125 27.84 -9.92 4.30
N ALA A 126 27.89 -10.46 3.08
CA ALA A 126 28.37 -11.81 2.83
C ALA A 126 29.84 -11.97 3.20
N GLU A 127 30.68 -10.97 2.89
CA GLU A 127 32.08 -10.99 3.29
C GLU A 127 32.21 -10.90 4.80
N LEU A 128 31.52 -9.96 5.46
CA LEU A 128 31.54 -9.86 6.92
C LEU A 128 31.13 -11.18 7.61
N ALA A 129 30.13 -11.88 7.06
CA ALA A 129 29.66 -13.17 7.57
C ALA A 129 30.71 -14.30 7.41
N LYS A 130 31.57 -14.27 6.39
CA LYS A 130 32.69 -15.23 6.26
C LYS A 130 33.76 -15.02 7.32
N HIS A 131 33.85 -13.80 7.85
CA HIS A 131 34.86 -13.42 8.85
C HIS A 131 34.30 -13.39 10.29
N GLN A 132 33.01 -13.65 10.51
CA GLN A 132 32.42 -13.84 11.86
C GLN A 132 32.80 -15.19 12.43
#